data_AF-A0AAU4A1J5-F1
#
_entry.id   AF-A0AAU4A1J5-F1
#
_cell.length_a   1.000
_cell.length_b   1.000
_cell.length_c   1.000
_cell.angle_alpha   90.00
_cell.angle_beta   90.00
_cell.angle_gamma   90.00
#
_symmetry.space_group_name_H-M   'P 1'
#
loop_
_entity.id
_entity.type
_entity.pdbx_description
1 polymer ?
#
loop_
_entity_poly.entity_id
_entity_poly.type
_entity_poly.pdbx_seq_one_letter_code
_entity_poly.pdbx_strand_id
1 'polypeptide(L)'
;MSITITNTYGTVHNVSETNPAHVTSCDYYRLPLVATITPGNPGYEDMVEMLRENGHDTRPEGYGMIFLESEEFSATYFGSIEQIERYKRENVDGTATFDASQGVMYAKWPHGKGWDDFLPRVFWNSKARGGIADGVGLVTAFGHTEIPGAEVIVFEFEGKWLPDSEPQQLVTYHCTGCHLDTFHDSGHVHENTGPSSRRWAARQARQHLISAARHGVGDTNSACRPNNGEMLRVVNAVARDMWGTTGNALPDTDDAYCATKGPCSIIRELRAGSRPPVYRA
;
A
#
# COMPACT_ATOMS: atom_id res chain seq x y z
N MET A 1 8.42 -18.72 -17.36
CA MET A 1 7.08 -18.92 -16.78
C MET A 1 6.48 -17.55 -16.50
N SER A 2 5.27 -17.27 -16.99
CA SER A 2 4.49 -16.09 -16.59
C SER A 2 3.88 -16.36 -15.21
N ILE A 3 4.26 -15.59 -14.20
CA ILE A 3 3.69 -15.68 -12.85
C ILE A 3 2.45 -14.77 -12.85
N THR A 4 1.26 -15.37 -12.78
CA THR A 4 0.01 -14.62 -12.66
C THR A 4 -0.30 -14.44 -11.18
N ILE A 5 -0.34 -13.18 -10.74
CA ILE A 5 -0.70 -12.81 -9.37
C ILE A 5 -2.06 -12.11 -9.44
N THR A 6 -3.07 -12.74 -8.84
CA THR A 6 -4.43 -12.20 -8.73
C THR A 6 -4.65 -11.71 -7.31
N ASN A 7 -5.24 -10.51 -7.17
CA ASN A 7 -5.64 -10.02 -5.86
C ASN A 7 -7.01 -10.57 -5.42
N THR A 8 -7.28 -10.49 -4.11
CA THR A 8 -8.53 -10.95 -3.49
C THR A 8 -9.78 -10.22 -3.98
N TYR A 9 -9.64 -9.00 -4.48
CA TYR A 9 -10.78 -8.17 -4.91
C TYR A 9 -11.18 -8.39 -6.38
N GLY A 10 -10.42 -9.21 -7.12
CA GLY A 10 -10.73 -9.55 -8.51
C GLY A 10 -10.45 -8.42 -9.50
N THR A 11 -9.84 -7.31 -9.07
CA THR A 11 -9.39 -6.24 -9.97
C THR A 11 -8.23 -6.78 -10.80
N VAL A 12 -8.33 -6.70 -12.13
CA VAL A 12 -7.24 -7.14 -13.02
C VAL A 12 -6.17 -6.04 -13.06
N HIS A 13 -4.94 -6.41 -12.67
CA HIS A 13 -3.75 -5.56 -12.75
C HIS A 13 -2.85 -6.04 -13.88
N ASN A 14 -2.53 -5.13 -14.79
CA ASN A 14 -1.59 -5.37 -15.88
C ASN A 14 -0.16 -5.09 -15.40
N VAL A 15 0.78 -5.93 -15.80
CA VAL A 15 2.16 -5.90 -15.30
C VAL A 15 3.16 -5.70 -16.43
N SER A 16 4.34 -5.19 -16.09
CA SER A 16 5.46 -5.11 -17.02
C SER A 16 5.93 -6.51 -17.43
N GLU A 17 6.13 -6.71 -18.74
CA GLU A 17 6.63 -7.96 -19.32
C GLU A 17 8.02 -8.34 -18.78
N THR A 18 8.87 -7.35 -18.52
CA THR A 18 10.25 -7.54 -18.05
C THR A 18 10.37 -7.52 -16.53
N ASN A 19 9.37 -6.98 -15.83
CA ASN A 19 9.32 -6.95 -14.37
C ASN A 19 7.88 -7.19 -13.87
N PRO A 20 7.45 -8.46 -13.68
CA PRO A 20 6.07 -8.77 -13.29
C PRO A 20 5.66 -8.29 -11.89
N ALA A 21 6.62 -7.79 -11.09
CA ALA A 21 6.31 -7.10 -9.84
C ALA A 21 5.84 -5.65 -10.04
N HIS A 22 6.10 -5.08 -11.22
CA HIS A 22 5.75 -3.71 -11.56
C HIS A 22 4.42 -3.69 -12.30
N VAL A 23 3.36 -3.28 -11.60
CA VAL A 23 2.06 -2.99 -12.18
C VAL A 23 2.14 -1.71 -13.03
N THR A 24 1.61 -1.79 -14.25
CA THR A 24 1.62 -0.72 -15.25
C THR A 24 0.24 -0.12 -15.51
N SER A 25 -0.84 -0.86 -15.25
CA SER A 25 -2.22 -0.35 -15.28
C SER A 25 -3.18 -1.34 -14.61
N CYS A 26 -4.45 -0.94 -14.49
CA CYS A 26 -5.56 -1.73 -13.96
C CYS A 26 -6.81 -1.50 -14.80
N ASP A 27 -7.73 -2.45 -14.77
CA ASP A 27 -9.01 -2.34 -15.49
C ASP A 27 -10.00 -1.43 -14.77
N TYR A 28 -9.89 -1.32 -13.44
CA TYR A 28 -10.76 -0.49 -12.61
C TYR A 28 -9.94 0.36 -11.63
N TYR A 29 -10.43 1.58 -11.41
CA TYR A 29 -9.87 2.52 -10.47
C TYR A 29 -10.96 3.13 -9.61
N ARG A 30 -10.67 3.33 -8.33
CA ARG A 30 -11.38 4.31 -7.53
C ARG A 30 -10.96 5.72 -7.96
N LEU A 31 -11.91 6.66 -7.89
CA LEU A 31 -11.67 8.07 -8.18
C LEU A 31 -11.74 8.87 -6.86
N PRO A 32 -10.68 8.87 -6.03
CA PRO A 32 -10.69 9.55 -4.74
C PRO A 32 -10.81 11.08 -4.86
N LEU A 33 -10.36 11.66 -5.97
CA LEU A 33 -10.49 13.10 -6.22
C LEU A 33 -10.76 13.37 -7.71
N VAL A 34 -11.77 14.18 -7.96
CA VAL A 34 -12.09 14.76 -9.27
C VAL A 34 -12.15 16.28 -9.07
N ALA A 35 -11.22 17.02 -9.65
CA ALA A 35 -11.00 18.43 -9.31
C ALA A 35 -10.55 19.27 -10.51
N THR A 36 -10.37 20.57 -10.29
CA THR A 36 -9.89 21.52 -11.30
C THR A 36 -8.82 22.41 -10.69
N ILE A 37 -7.79 22.75 -11.46
CA ILE A 37 -6.81 23.79 -11.12
C ILE A 37 -6.83 24.91 -12.15
N THR A 38 -6.74 26.16 -11.69
CA THR A 38 -6.73 27.36 -12.54
C THR A 38 -5.57 28.28 -12.13
N PRO A 39 -5.10 29.19 -13.01
CA PRO A 39 -3.98 30.10 -12.71
C PRO A 39 -4.15 30.94 -11.44
N GLY A 40 -5.38 31.12 -10.94
CA GLY A 40 -5.65 31.82 -9.68
C GLY A 40 -5.44 30.99 -8.42
N ASN A 41 -5.20 29.68 -8.53
CA ASN A 41 -5.03 28.82 -7.37
C ASN A 41 -3.65 29.03 -6.72
N PRO A 42 -3.57 29.08 -5.37
CA PRO A 42 -2.29 29.05 -4.67
C PRO A 42 -1.45 27.85 -5.12
N GLY A 43 -0.18 28.09 -5.47
CA GLY A 43 0.74 27.05 -5.92
C GLY A 43 0.51 26.54 -7.35
N TYR A 44 -0.36 27.17 -8.16
CA TYR A 44 -0.64 26.75 -9.53
C TYR A 44 0.63 26.59 -10.38
N GLU A 45 1.53 27.57 -10.34
CA GLU A 45 2.76 27.54 -11.13
C GLU A 45 3.66 26.35 -10.78
N ASP A 46 3.72 25.99 -9.50
CA ASP A 46 4.45 24.80 -9.04
C ASP A 46 3.70 23.51 -9.47
N MET A 47 2.36 23.51 -9.41
CA MET A 47 1.55 22.35 -9.79
C MET A 47 1.69 21.99 -11.28
N VAL A 48 1.70 22.98 -12.17
CA VAL A 48 1.79 22.76 -13.62
C VAL A 48 3.22 22.58 -14.13
N GLU A 49 4.24 22.75 -13.29
CA GLU A 49 5.64 22.56 -13.66
C GLU A 49 5.87 21.18 -14.29
N MET A 50 5.32 20.12 -13.69
CA MET A 50 5.40 18.77 -14.26
C MET A 50 4.80 18.68 -15.67
N LEU A 51 3.72 19.39 -15.95
CA LEU A 51 3.13 19.41 -17.30
C LEU A 51 4.04 20.17 -18.26
N ARG A 52 4.62 21.28 -17.81
CA ARG A 52 5.51 22.14 -18.60
C ARG A 52 6.80 21.44 -18.99
N GLU A 53 7.46 20.79 -18.03
CA GLU A 53 8.68 20.02 -18.26
C GLU A 53 8.50 18.89 -19.28
N ASN A 54 7.28 18.34 -19.36
CA ASN A 54 6.94 17.29 -20.31
C ASN A 54 6.31 17.82 -21.61
N GLY A 55 6.25 19.14 -21.82
CA GLY A 55 5.66 19.75 -23.02
C GLY A 55 4.14 19.58 -23.13
N HIS A 56 3.47 19.28 -22.03
CA HIS A 56 2.01 19.08 -21.95
C HIS A 56 1.26 20.28 -21.36
N ASP A 57 1.98 21.32 -20.91
CA ASP A 57 1.39 22.58 -20.45
C ASP A 57 0.81 23.38 -21.64
N THR A 58 -0.41 23.06 -22.03
CA THR A 58 -1.05 23.52 -23.27
C THR A 58 -2.37 24.27 -23.03
N ARG A 59 -2.82 24.37 -21.77
CA ARG A 59 -4.13 24.91 -21.39
C ARG A 59 -4.00 26.17 -20.54
N PRO A 60 -4.09 27.37 -21.13
CA PRO A 60 -3.97 28.62 -20.37
C PRO A 60 -5.10 28.84 -19.36
N GLU A 61 -6.26 28.20 -19.57
CA GLU A 61 -7.40 28.23 -18.65
C GLU A 61 -7.21 27.39 -17.38
N GLY A 62 -6.20 26.50 -17.37
CA GLY A 62 -6.00 25.50 -16.33
C GLY A 62 -6.45 24.10 -16.74
N TYR A 63 -6.52 23.21 -15.75
CA TYR A 63 -6.69 21.77 -15.98
C TYR A 63 -7.84 21.19 -15.16
N GLY A 64 -8.67 20.40 -15.82
CA GLY A 64 -9.49 19.42 -15.14
C GLY A 64 -8.64 18.19 -14.79
N MET A 65 -8.86 17.59 -13.63
CA MET A 65 -8.05 16.48 -13.13
C MET A 65 -8.90 15.35 -12.55
N ILE A 66 -8.41 14.12 -12.76
CA ILE A 66 -8.90 12.93 -12.07
C ILE A 66 -7.71 12.22 -11.45
N PHE A 67 -7.79 11.97 -10.15
CA PHE A 67 -6.86 11.13 -9.45
C PHE A 67 -7.44 9.73 -9.41
N LEU A 68 -6.73 8.78 -10.00
CA LEU A 68 -7.10 7.38 -10.13
C LEU A 68 -6.24 6.56 -9.19
N GLU A 69 -6.84 5.57 -8.57
CA GLU A 69 -6.13 4.67 -7.69
C GLU A 69 -6.73 3.27 -7.72
N SER A 70 -5.89 2.27 -7.57
CA SER A 70 -6.23 0.89 -7.26
C SER A 70 -5.32 0.42 -6.12
N GLU A 71 -5.49 -0.83 -5.70
CA GLU A 71 -4.70 -1.45 -4.63
C GLU A 71 -3.19 -1.41 -4.91
N GLU A 72 -2.81 -1.49 -6.19
CA GLU A 72 -1.42 -1.65 -6.63
C GLU A 72 -0.95 -0.57 -7.62
N PHE A 73 -1.80 0.38 -7.99
CA PHE A 73 -1.49 1.40 -8.99
C PHE A 73 -2.15 2.73 -8.68
N SER A 74 -1.54 3.80 -9.18
CA SER A 74 -2.14 5.12 -9.13
C SER A 74 -1.76 5.89 -10.38
N ALA A 75 -2.67 6.75 -10.81
CA ALA A 75 -2.48 7.60 -11.96
C ALA A 75 -3.19 8.94 -11.77
N THR A 76 -2.78 9.94 -12.54
CA THR A 76 -3.43 11.23 -12.59
C THR A 76 -3.68 11.60 -14.04
N TYR A 77 -4.93 11.91 -14.33
CA TYR A 77 -5.38 12.47 -15.59
C TYR A 77 -5.38 14.00 -15.52
N PHE A 78 -4.90 14.64 -16.58
CA PHE A 78 -5.04 16.07 -16.82
C PHE A 78 -5.72 16.31 -18.16
N GLY A 79 -6.81 17.07 -18.17
CA GLY A 79 -7.59 17.39 -19.38
C GLY A 79 -8.29 18.74 -19.28
N SER A 80 -9.34 18.93 -20.08
CA SER A 80 -10.11 20.18 -20.03
C SER A 80 -10.95 20.28 -18.76
N ILE A 81 -11.08 21.49 -18.24
CA ILE A 81 -12.00 21.79 -17.13
C ILE A 81 -13.43 21.42 -17.54
N GLU A 82 -13.82 21.74 -18.78
CA GLU A 82 -15.16 21.46 -19.30
C GLU A 82 -15.53 19.97 -19.22
N GLN A 83 -14.63 19.09 -19.65
CA GLN A 83 -14.89 17.64 -19.65
C GLN A 83 -15.06 17.12 -18.22
N ILE A 84 -14.24 17.59 -17.28
CA ILE A 84 -14.31 17.17 -15.88
C ILE A 84 -15.58 17.68 -15.21
N GLU A 85 -15.94 18.94 -15.44
CA GLU A 85 -17.18 19.50 -14.90
C GLU A 85 -18.42 18.83 -15.52
N ARG A 86 -18.37 18.46 -16.80
CA ARG A 86 -19.40 17.62 -17.43
C ARG A 86 -19.47 16.24 -16.75
N TYR A 87 -18.35 15.56 -16.60
CA TYR A 87 -18.28 14.25 -15.95
C TYR A 87 -18.84 14.30 -14.53
N LYS A 88 -18.47 15.28 -13.70
CA LYS A 88 -19.02 15.43 -12.34
C LYS A 88 -20.54 15.59 -12.33
N ARG A 89 -21.10 16.37 -13.27
CA ARG A 89 -22.54 16.60 -13.38
C ARG A 89 -23.30 15.37 -13.86
N GLU A 90 -22.69 14.57 -14.73
CA GLU A 90 -23.33 13.40 -15.33
C GLU A 90 -23.17 12.15 -14.44
N ASN A 91 -22.08 12.04 -13.67
CA ASN A 91 -21.74 10.86 -12.87
C ASN A 91 -22.45 10.79 -11.51
N VAL A 92 -23.70 11.26 -11.41
CA VAL A 92 -24.45 11.30 -10.15
C VAL A 92 -24.79 9.90 -9.65
N ASP A 93 -24.99 8.95 -10.56
CA ASP A 93 -25.30 7.55 -10.28
C ASP A 93 -24.13 6.59 -10.53
N GLY A 94 -22.95 7.11 -10.90
CA GLY A 94 -21.76 6.31 -11.17
C GLY A 94 -21.72 5.66 -12.56
N THR A 95 -22.63 6.00 -13.49
CA THR A 95 -22.72 5.38 -14.82
C THR A 95 -22.13 6.22 -15.95
N ALA A 96 -21.63 7.41 -15.67
CA ALA A 96 -21.15 8.31 -16.72
C ALA A 96 -19.89 7.76 -17.39
N THR A 97 -19.84 7.89 -18.73
CA THR A 97 -18.66 7.54 -19.51
C THR A 97 -17.64 8.68 -19.51
N PHE A 98 -16.36 8.33 -19.47
CA PHE A 98 -15.27 9.29 -19.50
C PHE A 98 -14.28 8.97 -20.63
N ASP A 99 -14.04 9.93 -21.52
CA ASP A 99 -13.06 9.78 -22.60
C ASP A 99 -11.67 10.23 -22.15
N ALA A 100 -10.87 9.30 -21.65
CA ALA A 100 -9.51 9.57 -21.19
C ALA A 100 -8.53 9.96 -22.32
N SER A 101 -8.92 9.84 -23.60
CA SER A 101 -8.04 10.20 -24.73
C SER A 101 -7.94 11.71 -24.98
N GLN A 102 -8.82 12.53 -24.37
CA GLN A 102 -8.86 13.98 -24.53
C GLN A 102 -7.87 14.75 -23.63
N GLY A 103 -7.00 14.04 -22.94
CA GLY A 103 -6.01 14.60 -22.04
C GLY A 103 -4.77 13.72 -21.94
N VAL A 104 -3.98 13.96 -20.90
CA VAL A 104 -2.73 13.26 -20.64
C VAL A 104 -2.82 12.49 -19.32
N MET A 105 -2.30 11.28 -19.31
CA MET A 105 -2.27 10.41 -18.14
C MET A 105 -0.84 10.25 -17.64
N TYR A 106 -0.63 10.44 -16.34
CA TYR A 106 0.63 10.14 -15.67
C TYR A 106 0.45 8.96 -14.74
N ALA A 107 1.34 7.96 -14.84
CA ALA A 107 1.33 6.73 -14.04
C ALA A 107 1.83 6.93 -12.59
N LYS A 108 1.43 8.04 -11.97
CA LYS A 108 1.72 8.43 -10.59
C LYS A 108 0.77 9.54 -10.17
N TRP A 109 0.64 9.72 -8.86
CA TRP A 109 0.15 11.00 -8.34
C TRP A 109 1.29 12.01 -8.29
N PRO A 110 1.03 13.28 -8.62
CA PRO A 110 1.99 14.36 -8.39
C PRO A 110 2.24 14.55 -6.89
N HIS A 111 3.36 15.17 -6.56
CA HIS A 111 3.77 15.51 -5.19
C HIS A 111 4.64 16.77 -5.22
N GLY A 112 4.84 17.38 -4.06
CA GLY A 112 5.69 18.55 -3.91
C GLY A 112 4.92 19.86 -3.78
N LYS A 113 5.64 20.97 -3.88
CA LYS A 113 5.11 22.31 -3.65
C LYS A 113 3.87 22.58 -4.53
N GLY A 114 2.82 23.12 -3.93
CA GLY A 114 1.50 23.30 -4.56
C GLY A 114 0.61 22.05 -4.52
N TRP A 115 1.17 20.85 -4.76
CA TRP A 115 0.42 19.60 -4.67
C TRP A 115 0.16 19.15 -3.24
N ASP A 116 1.11 19.35 -2.33
CA ASP A 116 1.03 18.82 -0.96
C ASP A 116 -0.18 19.39 -0.17
N ASP A 117 -0.58 20.64 -0.45
CA ASP A 117 -1.76 21.27 0.15
C ASP A 117 -3.05 21.00 -0.64
N PHE A 118 -2.94 20.78 -1.96
CA PHE A 118 -4.08 20.54 -2.83
C PHE A 118 -4.61 19.10 -2.72
N LEU A 119 -3.70 18.14 -2.57
CA LEU A 119 -4.05 16.73 -2.55
C LEU A 119 -4.55 16.34 -1.16
N PRO A 120 -5.76 15.78 -1.06
CA PRO A 120 -6.26 15.28 0.20
C PRO A 120 -5.42 14.08 0.64
N ARG A 121 -5.14 13.98 1.94
CA ARG A 121 -4.72 12.70 2.53
C ARG A 121 -5.88 11.71 2.42
N VAL A 122 -5.83 10.87 1.40
CA VAL A 122 -6.83 9.82 1.19
C VAL A 122 -6.24 8.44 1.48
N PHE A 123 -6.96 7.70 2.32
CA PHE A 123 -6.60 6.36 2.72
C PHE A 123 -7.30 5.31 1.86
N TRP A 124 -6.77 4.08 1.82
CA TRP A 124 -7.52 2.99 1.20
C TRP A 124 -8.81 2.74 1.99
N ASN A 125 -8.62 2.54 3.28
CA ASN A 125 -9.69 2.36 4.24
C ASN A 125 -10.09 3.71 4.82
N SER A 126 -11.32 4.16 4.57
CA SER A 126 -11.87 5.36 5.20
C SER A 126 -13.02 5.01 6.12
N LYS A 127 -13.04 5.62 7.31
CA LYS A 127 -14.12 5.47 8.29
C LYS A 127 -15.47 5.86 7.72
N ALA A 128 -15.51 6.93 6.90
CA ALA A 128 -16.73 7.39 6.25
C ALA A 128 -17.33 6.37 5.27
N ARG A 129 -16.53 5.40 4.81
CA ARG A 129 -16.94 4.33 3.88
C ARG A 129 -16.97 2.96 4.56
N GLY A 130 -17.12 2.92 5.89
CA GLY A 130 -17.24 1.68 6.66
C GLY A 130 -15.90 1.05 7.06
N GLY A 131 -14.77 1.73 6.83
CA GLY A 131 -13.48 1.33 7.38
C GLY A 131 -13.45 1.43 8.92
N ILE A 132 -12.55 0.65 9.54
CA ILE A 132 -12.39 0.61 11.00
C ILE A 132 -11.95 1.99 11.52
N ALA A 133 -11.01 2.61 10.81
CA ALA A 133 -10.61 4.00 10.94
C ALA A 133 -10.05 4.47 9.58
N ASP A 134 -9.79 5.77 9.45
CA ASP A 134 -9.05 6.28 8.31
C ASP A 134 -7.61 5.75 8.35
N GLY A 135 -7.20 5.03 7.30
CA GLY A 135 -5.85 4.44 7.19
C GLY A 135 -5.68 3.12 7.93
N VAL A 136 -6.76 2.45 8.34
CA VAL A 136 -6.68 1.18 9.08
C VAL A 136 -7.58 0.13 8.43
N GLY A 137 -6.98 -0.94 7.90
CA GLY A 137 -7.69 -2.04 7.25
C GLY A 137 -6.85 -2.81 6.24
N LEU A 138 -7.44 -3.83 5.63
CA LEU A 138 -6.81 -4.56 4.53
C LEU A 138 -6.84 -3.71 3.25
N VAL A 139 -5.74 -3.68 2.51
CA VAL A 139 -5.67 -3.02 1.19
C VAL A 139 -5.93 -4.04 0.09
N THR A 140 -5.28 -5.20 0.18
CA THR A 140 -5.37 -6.30 -0.77
C THR A 140 -4.73 -7.56 -0.19
N ALA A 141 -4.95 -8.72 -0.81
CA ALA A 141 -4.10 -9.88 -0.60
C ALA A 141 -3.92 -10.65 -1.91
N PHE A 142 -2.88 -11.49 -1.93
CA PHE A 142 -2.49 -12.28 -3.08
C PHE A 142 -2.36 -13.73 -2.67
N GLY A 143 -2.92 -14.67 -3.43
CA GLY A 143 -2.67 -16.09 -3.19
C GLY A 143 -1.19 -16.44 -3.34
N HIS A 144 -0.65 -17.22 -2.42
CA HIS A 144 0.73 -17.69 -2.50
C HIS A 144 0.89 -18.70 -3.64
N THR A 145 1.92 -18.54 -4.48
CA THR A 145 2.09 -19.38 -5.68
C THR A 145 2.54 -20.79 -5.35
N GLU A 146 3.34 -20.94 -4.28
CA GLU A 146 3.97 -22.22 -3.91
C GLU A 146 3.36 -22.92 -2.69
N ILE A 147 2.52 -22.23 -1.90
CA ILE A 147 2.02 -22.74 -0.60
C ILE A 147 0.49 -22.70 -0.66
N PRO A 148 -0.17 -23.85 -0.87
CA PRO A 148 -1.63 -23.90 -0.99
C PRO A 148 -2.33 -23.30 0.23
N GLY A 149 -3.29 -22.40 -0.01
CA GLY A 149 -4.07 -21.75 1.04
C GLY A 149 -3.37 -20.60 1.78
N ALA A 150 -2.09 -20.36 1.52
CA ALA A 150 -1.41 -19.17 2.04
C ALA A 150 -1.67 -17.94 1.16
N GLU A 151 -1.60 -16.78 1.79
CA GLU A 151 -1.77 -15.46 1.20
C GLU A 151 -0.63 -14.51 1.60
N VAL A 152 -0.32 -13.57 0.71
CA VAL A 152 0.48 -12.37 1.00
C VAL A 152 -0.45 -11.16 1.07
N ILE A 153 -0.66 -10.63 2.26
CA ILE A 153 -1.67 -9.63 2.61
C ILE A 153 -1.01 -8.25 2.71
N VAL A 154 -1.55 -7.24 2.04
CA VAL A 154 -1.17 -5.83 2.18
C VAL A 154 -2.20 -5.13 3.06
N PHE A 155 -1.76 -4.39 4.07
CA PHE A 155 -2.66 -3.75 5.02
C PHE A 155 -2.11 -2.42 5.52
N GLU A 156 -3.03 -1.52 5.85
CA GLU A 156 -2.77 -0.26 6.52
C GLU A 156 -3.10 -0.41 8.01
N PHE A 157 -2.26 0.16 8.86
CA PHE A 157 -2.41 0.16 10.30
C PHE A 157 -1.70 1.39 10.86
N GLU A 158 -2.19 1.95 11.95
CA GLU A 158 -1.46 2.93 12.74
C GLU A 158 -0.38 2.26 13.63
N GLY A 159 0.79 2.85 13.78
CA GLY A 159 1.83 2.23 14.60
C GLY A 159 2.97 3.16 14.83
N LYS A 160 3.87 2.75 15.71
CA LYS A 160 5.09 3.50 15.99
C LYS A 160 6.23 2.93 15.14
N TRP A 161 6.92 3.81 14.42
CA TRP A 161 8.14 3.43 13.71
C TRP A 161 9.30 3.15 14.67
N LEU A 162 9.38 3.94 15.76
CA LEU A 162 10.36 3.80 16.85
C LEU A 162 9.64 3.76 18.20
N PRO A 163 10.22 3.13 19.24
CA PRO A 163 9.58 3.05 20.56
C PRO A 163 9.08 4.40 21.11
N ASP A 164 9.89 5.45 20.90
CA ASP A 164 9.62 6.81 21.39
C ASP A 164 8.92 7.71 20.36
N SER A 165 8.52 7.19 19.19
CA SER A 165 7.78 7.99 18.21
C SER A 165 6.30 8.10 18.55
N GLU A 166 5.65 9.11 17.99
CA GLU A 166 4.19 9.14 17.94
C GLU A 166 3.66 8.04 17.01
N PRO A 167 2.44 7.53 17.26
CA PRO A 167 1.74 6.67 16.32
C PRO A 167 1.49 7.40 14.99
N GLN A 168 1.80 6.74 13.88
CA GLN A 168 1.60 7.23 12.52
C GLN A 168 0.78 6.22 11.73
N GLN A 169 0.16 6.64 10.63
CA GLN A 169 -0.44 5.69 9.67
C GLN A 169 0.67 5.01 8.89
N LEU A 170 0.69 3.68 8.88
CA LEU A 170 1.70 2.84 8.26
C LEU A 170 1.04 1.90 7.25
N VAL A 171 1.84 1.41 6.31
CA VAL A 171 1.46 0.38 5.35
C VAL A 171 2.58 -0.66 5.25
N THR A 172 2.19 -1.93 5.13
CA THR A 172 3.13 -3.04 4.96
C THR A 172 2.43 -4.20 4.23
N TYR A 173 3.19 -5.24 3.94
CA TYR A 173 2.64 -6.54 3.59
C TYR A 173 3.08 -7.63 4.58
N HIS A 174 2.43 -8.79 4.52
CA HIS A 174 2.69 -9.96 5.34
C HIS A 174 2.41 -11.26 4.59
N CYS A 175 3.29 -12.27 4.71
CA CYS A 175 3.11 -13.59 4.11
C CYS A 175 2.71 -14.65 5.15
N THR A 176 1.52 -15.20 5.02
CA THR A 176 0.99 -16.26 5.91
C THR A 176 1.60 -17.65 5.66
N GLY A 177 2.42 -17.82 4.62
CA GLY A 177 2.99 -19.11 4.23
C GLY A 177 4.27 -19.48 4.99
N CYS A 178 5.16 -18.52 5.22
CA CYS A 178 6.40 -18.71 6.01
C CYS A 178 6.26 -18.22 7.45
N HIS A 179 5.27 -17.38 7.71
CA HIS A 179 4.91 -16.93 9.05
C HIS A 179 3.56 -17.59 9.39
N LEU A 180 3.59 -18.91 9.62
CA LEU A 180 2.42 -19.75 9.90
C LEU A 180 1.92 -19.56 11.32
N ASP A 181 2.86 -19.48 12.24
CA ASP A 181 2.77 -18.59 13.38
C ASP A 181 4.01 -17.68 13.28
N THR A 182 4.01 -16.61 14.03
CA THR A 182 3.99 -15.34 13.36
C THR A 182 4.94 -14.51 14.26
N PHE A 183 5.95 -13.77 13.77
CA PHE A 183 6.69 -12.82 14.65
C PHE A 183 7.08 -11.47 14.08
N HIS A 184 7.80 -11.39 12.96
CA HIS A 184 8.25 -10.12 12.42
C HIS A 184 8.43 -10.29 10.92
N ASP A 185 7.75 -9.48 10.12
CA ASP A 185 8.26 -9.18 8.78
C ASP A 185 9.52 -8.34 8.98
N SER A 186 10.68 -8.89 8.63
CA SER A 186 11.87 -8.08 8.46
C SER A 186 11.65 -7.16 7.26
N GLY A 187 11.14 -5.97 7.60
CA GLY A 187 11.44 -4.72 6.94
C GLY A 187 10.78 -4.51 5.60
N HIS A 188 9.48 -4.23 5.58
CA HIS A 188 8.90 -3.34 4.56
C HIS A 188 7.68 -2.61 5.15
N VAL A 189 7.86 -2.01 6.32
CA VAL A 189 6.90 -1.03 6.84
C VAL A 189 7.27 0.34 6.27
N HIS A 190 6.28 1.16 5.94
CA HIS A 190 6.49 2.53 5.47
C HIS A 190 5.38 3.43 6.00
N GLU A 191 5.68 4.71 6.23
CA GLU A 191 4.64 5.70 6.49
C GLU A 191 3.68 5.77 5.30
N ASN A 192 2.39 5.70 5.60
CA ASN A 192 1.33 5.76 4.61
C ASN A 192 0.97 7.22 4.32
N THR A 193 1.70 7.81 3.39
CA THR A 193 1.50 9.20 2.95
C THR A 193 0.56 9.30 1.75
N GLY A 194 0.08 8.17 1.22
CA GLY A 194 -0.87 8.14 0.11
C GLY A 194 -0.70 6.93 -0.81
N PRO A 195 -1.24 7.01 -2.04
CA PRO A 195 -1.28 5.88 -2.98
C PRO A 195 0.09 5.33 -3.35
N SER A 196 1.12 6.18 -3.36
CA SER A 196 2.50 5.76 -3.65
C SER A 196 3.05 4.80 -2.60
N SER A 197 2.76 5.04 -1.31
CA SER A 197 3.16 4.13 -0.23
C SER A 197 2.46 2.77 -0.35
N ARG A 198 1.16 2.77 -0.68
CA ARG A 198 0.39 1.54 -0.93
C ARG A 198 0.92 0.76 -2.13
N ARG A 199 1.18 1.44 -3.25
CA ARG A 199 1.81 0.86 -4.45
C ARG A 199 3.17 0.25 -4.13
N TRP A 200 3.96 0.92 -3.29
CA TRP A 200 5.23 0.36 -2.82
C TRP A 200 5.01 -0.95 -2.05
N ALA A 201 4.10 -0.97 -1.06
CA ALA A 201 3.85 -2.16 -0.26
C ALA A 201 3.32 -3.33 -1.11
N ALA A 202 2.39 -3.06 -2.04
CA ALA A 202 1.89 -4.05 -3.00
C ALA A 202 3.00 -4.59 -3.92
N ARG A 203 3.90 -3.72 -4.40
CA ARG A 203 5.07 -4.14 -5.17
C ARG A 203 5.97 -5.07 -4.35
N GLN A 204 6.24 -4.77 -3.08
CA GLN A 204 7.05 -5.64 -2.23
C GLN A 204 6.40 -7.02 -2.05
N ALA A 205 5.08 -7.05 -1.83
CA ALA A 205 4.31 -8.30 -1.76
C ALA A 205 4.43 -9.14 -3.06
N ARG A 206 4.34 -8.50 -4.24
CA ARG A 206 4.57 -9.18 -5.52
C ARG A 206 5.99 -9.70 -5.66
N GLN A 207 6.99 -8.90 -5.29
CA GLN A 207 8.40 -9.31 -5.34
C GLN A 207 8.65 -10.53 -4.46
N HIS A 208 8.02 -10.59 -3.28
CA HIS A 208 8.06 -11.74 -2.40
C HIS A 208 7.53 -13.00 -3.08
N LEU A 209 6.34 -12.94 -3.70
CA LEU A 209 5.75 -14.06 -4.44
C LEU A 209 6.60 -14.49 -5.64
N ILE A 210 7.09 -13.53 -6.42
CA ILE A 210 7.94 -13.82 -7.59
C ILE A 210 9.26 -14.45 -7.16
N SER A 211 9.82 -14.02 -6.03
CA SER A 211 11.03 -14.61 -5.48
C SER A 211 10.80 -16.07 -5.05
N ALA A 212 9.68 -16.35 -4.36
CA ALA A 212 9.29 -17.71 -4.00
C ALA A 212 9.15 -18.62 -5.23
N ALA A 213 8.44 -18.16 -6.27
CA ALA A 213 8.26 -18.92 -7.50
C ALA A 213 9.57 -19.17 -8.27
N ARG A 214 10.57 -18.27 -8.16
CA ARG A 214 11.85 -18.38 -8.88
C ARG A 214 12.88 -19.21 -8.13
N HIS A 215 12.94 -19.07 -6.81
CA HIS A 215 14.03 -19.61 -5.99
C HIS A 215 13.56 -20.71 -5.04
N GLY A 216 12.26 -20.90 -4.89
CA GLY A 216 11.66 -21.79 -3.90
C GLY A 216 11.41 -21.09 -2.57
N VAL A 217 10.51 -21.68 -1.77
CA VAL A 217 10.23 -21.26 -0.40
C VAL A 217 11.37 -21.71 0.52
N GLY A 218 11.85 -20.84 1.41
CA GLY A 218 12.90 -21.14 2.38
C GLY A 218 14.33 -21.14 1.82
N ASP A 219 14.50 -21.01 0.50
CA ASP A 219 15.82 -20.94 -0.13
C ASP A 219 16.61 -19.70 0.31
N THR A 220 17.93 -19.80 0.36
CA THR A 220 18.79 -18.70 0.80
C THR A 220 18.79 -17.49 -0.13
N ASN A 221 18.38 -17.68 -1.39
CA ASN A 221 18.20 -16.63 -2.39
C ASN A 221 16.74 -16.17 -2.52
N SER A 222 15.83 -16.76 -1.73
CA SER A 222 14.42 -16.40 -1.73
C SER A 222 14.14 -15.31 -0.70
N ALA A 223 13.35 -14.32 -1.09
CA ALA A 223 12.74 -13.37 -0.17
C ALA A 223 11.62 -14.01 0.66
N CYS A 224 11.17 -15.21 0.29
CA CYS A 224 10.19 -16.01 1.01
C CYS A 224 10.86 -17.04 1.90
N ARG A 225 11.59 -16.58 2.92
CA ARG A 225 12.24 -17.44 3.91
C ARG A 225 12.05 -16.87 5.32
N PRO A 226 11.85 -17.71 6.35
CA PRO A 226 11.82 -17.24 7.73
C PRO A 226 13.23 -16.80 8.16
N ASN A 227 13.32 -15.76 8.98
CA ASN A 227 14.55 -15.49 9.72
C ASN A 227 14.70 -16.58 10.79
N ASN A 228 15.87 -17.20 10.88
CA ASN A 228 16.08 -18.43 11.64
C ASN A 228 16.01 -18.28 13.19
N GLY A 229 15.48 -17.17 13.73
CA GLY A 229 15.34 -16.89 15.17
C GLY A 229 16.65 -16.85 15.97
N GLU A 230 17.81 -16.95 15.31
CA GLU A 230 19.11 -17.07 15.97
C GLU A 230 19.45 -15.83 16.78
N MET A 231 19.09 -14.66 16.27
CA MET A 231 19.25 -13.38 16.96
C MET A 231 18.41 -13.33 18.25
N LEU A 232 17.17 -13.82 18.25
CA LEU A 232 16.32 -13.87 19.45
C LEU A 232 16.90 -14.79 20.53
N ARG A 233 17.45 -15.95 20.13
CA ARG A 233 18.12 -16.86 21.06
C ARG A 233 19.34 -16.21 21.70
N VAL A 234 20.12 -15.43 20.94
CA VAL A 234 21.25 -14.65 21.45
C VAL A 234 20.78 -13.57 22.43
N VAL A 235 19.73 -12.81 22.11
CA VAL A 235 19.18 -11.77 22.99
C VAL A 235 18.64 -12.35 24.29
N ASN A 236 17.91 -13.46 24.24
CA ASN A 236 17.44 -14.16 25.45
C ASN A 236 18.59 -14.68 26.30
N ALA A 237 19.67 -15.16 25.69
CA ALA A 237 20.86 -15.57 26.43
C ALA A 237 21.50 -14.39 27.19
N VAL A 238 21.64 -13.23 26.54
CA VAL A 238 22.16 -12.00 27.17
C VAL A 238 21.23 -11.49 28.28
N ALA A 239 19.91 -11.48 28.06
CA ALA A 239 18.94 -11.02 29.06
C ALA A 239 18.96 -11.90 30.33
N ARG A 240 19.08 -13.23 30.17
CA ARG A 240 19.21 -14.16 31.31
C ARG A 240 20.49 -13.91 32.10
N ASP A 241 21.61 -13.67 31.41
CA ASP A 241 22.91 -13.39 32.03
C ASP A 241 22.90 -12.05 32.79
N MET A 242 22.34 -11.00 32.18
CA MET A 242 22.29 -9.66 32.77
C MET A 242 21.30 -9.53 33.94
N TRP A 243 20.16 -10.23 33.89
CA TRP A 243 19.05 -10.03 34.84
C TRP A 243 18.79 -11.23 35.75
N GLY A 244 19.55 -12.33 35.61
CA GLY A 244 19.43 -13.52 36.45
C GLY A 244 18.08 -14.24 36.31
N THR A 245 17.37 -14.05 35.19
CA THR A 245 16.04 -14.64 34.98
C THR A 245 16.14 -16.09 34.52
N THR A 246 15.22 -16.94 34.98
CA THR A 246 15.12 -18.35 34.58
C THR A 246 14.23 -18.57 33.35
N GLY A 247 13.42 -17.59 32.99
CA GLY A 247 12.61 -17.56 31.78
C GLY A 247 13.19 -16.63 30.72
N ASN A 248 12.69 -16.78 29.50
CA ASN A 248 13.05 -15.90 28.39
C ASN A 248 12.23 -14.62 28.42
N ALA A 249 12.87 -13.49 28.17
CA ALA A 249 12.19 -12.20 28.02
C ALA A 249 11.42 -12.13 26.68
N LEU A 250 11.92 -12.84 25.66
CA LEU A 250 11.30 -13.02 24.35
C LEU A 250 11.10 -14.52 24.08
N PRO A 251 10.13 -14.96 23.26
CA PRO A 251 10.04 -16.40 22.94
C PRO A 251 11.29 -16.91 22.18
N ASP A 252 11.61 -18.19 22.30
CA ASP A 252 12.81 -18.80 21.67
C ASP A 252 12.68 -19.00 20.15
N THR A 253 11.45 -18.91 19.64
CA THR A 253 11.13 -18.94 18.23
C THR A 253 10.27 -17.75 17.88
N ASP A 254 10.39 -17.34 16.62
CA ASP A 254 9.61 -16.29 15.97
C ASP A 254 8.14 -16.73 15.69
N ASP A 255 7.52 -17.62 16.49
CA ASP A 255 6.13 -18.05 16.23
C ASP A 255 5.07 -17.50 17.23
N ALA A 256 5.34 -17.51 18.54
CA ALA A 256 4.41 -17.11 19.60
C ALA A 256 4.07 -15.60 19.78
N TYR A 257 4.85 -14.64 19.27
CA TYR A 257 4.77 -13.19 19.55
C TYR A 257 4.02 -12.41 18.48
N CYS A 258 4.13 -12.64 17.17
CA CYS A 258 3.20 -11.98 16.23
C CYS A 258 1.79 -12.51 16.42
N ALA A 259 1.62 -13.75 16.88
CA ALA A 259 0.31 -14.32 17.19
C ALA A 259 -0.38 -13.50 18.29
N THR A 260 0.40 -12.89 19.18
CA THR A 260 -0.08 -12.16 20.35
C THR A 260 0.14 -10.64 20.30
N LYS A 261 1.10 -10.14 19.53
CA LYS A 261 1.65 -8.77 19.56
C LYS A 261 2.14 -8.18 18.22
N GLY A 262 2.11 -8.91 17.11
CA GLY A 262 2.67 -8.46 15.81
C GLY A 262 1.64 -8.37 14.66
N PRO A 263 2.08 -8.26 13.39
CA PRO A 263 1.23 -8.23 12.17
C PRO A 263 0.00 -9.15 12.12
N CYS A 264 -0.03 -10.22 12.88
CA CYS A 264 -0.90 -11.36 12.69
C CYS A 264 -2.06 -11.32 13.68
N SER A 265 -1.78 -10.89 14.91
CA SER A 265 -2.81 -10.34 15.79
C SER A 265 -3.46 -9.10 15.18
N ILE A 266 -2.67 -8.23 14.51
CA ILE A 266 -3.19 -7.07 13.76
C ILE A 266 -4.14 -7.54 12.65
N ILE A 267 -3.69 -8.39 11.73
CA ILE A 267 -4.50 -8.89 10.60
C ILE A 267 -5.76 -9.60 11.10
N ARG A 268 -5.67 -10.42 12.16
CA ARG A 268 -6.83 -11.09 12.77
C ARG A 268 -7.87 -10.06 13.23
N GLU A 269 -7.43 -8.99 13.88
CA GLU A 269 -8.33 -7.94 14.36
C GLU A 269 -8.91 -7.10 13.23
N LEU A 270 -8.11 -6.79 12.21
CA LEU A 270 -8.58 -6.12 10.99
C LEU A 270 -9.63 -6.97 10.27
N ARG A 271 -9.42 -8.29 10.15
CA ARG A 271 -10.40 -9.24 9.59
C ARG A 271 -11.68 -9.33 10.43
N ALA A 272 -11.56 -9.15 11.75
CA ALA A 272 -12.71 -9.09 12.66
C ALA A 272 -13.40 -7.71 12.68
N GLY A 273 -12.95 -6.74 11.85
CA GLY A 273 -13.51 -5.38 11.84
C GLY A 273 -13.17 -4.57 13.09
N SER A 274 -12.15 -4.98 13.85
CA SER A 274 -11.77 -4.39 15.13
C SER A 274 -10.44 -3.65 15.04
N ARG A 275 -10.30 -2.58 15.83
CA ARG A 275 -9.06 -1.83 15.94
C ARG A 275 -8.05 -2.68 16.76
N PRO A 276 -6.83 -2.94 16.24
CA PRO A 276 -5.77 -3.70 16.93
C PRO A 276 -5.52 -3.29 18.41
N PRO A 277 -5.02 -4.18 19.30
CA PRO A 277 -4.96 -3.91 20.74
C PRO A 277 -3.95 -2.84 21.10
N VAL A 278 -2.93 -2.64 20.25
CA VAL A 278 -1.95 -1.56 20.37
C VAL A 278 -2.58 -0.17 20.43
N TYR A 279 -3.85 -0.06 20.01
CA TYR A 279 -4.65 1.18 20.07
C TYR A 279 -5.65 1.27 21.22
N ARG A 280 -5.77 0.23 22.05
CA ARG A 280 -6.73 0.23 23.17
C ARG A 280 -6.16 0.88 24.44
N ALA A 281 -4.94 1.44 24.33
CA ALA A 281 -4.25 2.16 25.39
C ALA A 281 -4.68 3.63 25.44
#